data_AF-A0A014NMW8-F1
#
_entry.id   AF-A0A014NMW8-F1
#
_cell.length_a   1.000
_cell.length_b   1.000
_cell.length_c   1.000
_cell.angle_alpha   90.00
_cell.angle_beta   90.00
_cell.angle_gamma   90.00
#
_symmetry.space_group_name_H-M   'P 1'
#
loop_
_entity.id
_entity.type
_entity.pdbx_description
1 polymer ?
#
loop_
_entity_poly.entity_id
_entity_poly.type
_entity_poly.pdbx_seq_one_letter_code
_entity_poly.pdbx_strand_id
1 'polypeptide(L)'
;MKYIILIVLFISTFWCWHAFPDYSPLKMLTSPTTNINEIFADSFNLTVGMFKYNLISASWITFIIYSFDFVTSTLNYNTPYMRKLYKSCRLEVATLFIISLITFFIFWDSKNTFTNSSVDIAMAGLSFMIGAHYNFLKLFKFKIGRVKYPIKIAALINIFMGAFSFYIIVITNDIAMGRFNMEQSIWLQITVITYSLSLYFSSKYISYVIKTKTLGVSPIILEILKSLKPNNNMYEDLAKGVDIWNKKSREEKAIASSKLRKRNSKKRKRK
;
A
#
# COMPACT_ATOMS: atom_id res chain seq x y z
N MET A 1 -8.49 17.42 -4.54
CA MET A 1 -7.65 16.21 -4.32
C MET A 1 -6.17 16.45 -4.62
N LYS A 2 -5.78 17.03 -5.78
CA LYS A 2 -4.37 17.38 -6.10
C LYS A 2 -3.67 18.17 -4.98
N TYR A 3 -4.31 19.24 -4.49
CA TYR A 3 -3.75 20.05 -3.40
C TYR A 3 -3.58 19.28 -2.09
N ILE A 4 -4.50 18.38 -1.75
CA ILE A 4 -4.38 17.53 -0.55
C ILE A 4 -3.16 16.61 -0.66
N ILE A 5 -2.93 16.00 -1.82
CA ILE A 5 -1.77 15.15 -2.07
C ILE A 5 -0.47 15.95 -1.94
N LEU A 6 -0.41 17.15 -2.53
CA LEU A 6 0.77 18.03 -2.43
C LEU A 6 1.01 18.47 -0.99
N ILE A 7 -0.04 18.83 -0.25
CA ILE A 7 0.04 19.20 1.16
C ILE A 7 0.56 18.03 1.99
N VAL A 8 0.05 16.82 1.79
CA VAL A 8 0.47 15.65 2.56
C VAL A 8 1.89 15.26 2.25
N LEU A 9 2.29 15.29 0.97
CA LEU A 9 3.68 15.09 0.58
C LEU A 9 4.59 16.13 1.23
N PHE A 10 4.20 17.39 1.19
CA PHE A 10 4.97 18.47 1.81
C PHE A 10 5.09 18.26 3.31
N ILE A 11 3.99 18.01 4.02
CA ILE A 11 3.98 17.76 5.46
C ILE A 11 4.83 16.53 5.81
N SER A 12 4.64 15.41 5.12
CA SER A 12 5.35 14.17 5.46
C SER A 12 6.85 14.29 5.21
N THR A 13 7.27 14.97 4.12
CA THR A 13 8.67 15.20 3.78
C THR A 13 9.33 16.26 4.68
N PHE A 14 8.68 17.40 4.92
CA PHE A 14 9.24 18.43 5.81
C PHE A 14 9.33 17.96 7.25
N TRP A 15 8.30 17.23 7.73
CA TRP A 15 8.36 16.65 9.06
C TRP A 15 9.44 15.57 9.14
N CYS A 16 9.64 14.76 8.09
CA CYS A 16 10.77 13.84 8.04
C CYS A 16 12.11 14.57 8.18
N TRP A 17 12.32 15.68 7.47
CA TRP A 17 13.55 16.46 7.55
C TRP A 17 13.75 17.11 8.92
N HIS A 18 12.66 17.52 9.57
CA HIS A 18 12.71 18.08 10.91
C HIS A 18 13.03 17.00 11.96
N ALA A 19 12.34 15.85 11.91
CA ALA A 19 12.54 14.74 12.83
C ALA A 19 13.91 14.07 12.65
N PHE A 20 14.44 14.08 11.41
CA PHE A 20 15.69 13.43 11.04
C PHE A 20 16.65 14.41 10.33
N PRO A 21 17.16 15.42 11.06
CA PRO A 21 17.95 16.52 10.46
C PRO A 21 19.26 16.02 9.84
N ASP A 22 19.81 14.92 10.35
CA ASP A 22 21.02 14.27 9.80
C ASP A 22 20.88 13.79 8.37
N TYR A 23 19.65 13.62 7.89
CA TYR A 23 19.32 13.14 6.55
C TYR A 23 18.54 14.19 5.75
N SER A 24 18.55 15.44 6.20
CA SER A 24 17.98 16.57 5.48
C SER A 24 18.96 17.05 4.41
N PRO A 25 18.51 17.31 3.17
CA PRO A 25 19.33 17.97 2.15
C PRO A 25 19.90 19.33 2.62
N LEU A 26 19.22 19.99 3.57
CA LEU A 26 19.67 21.25 4.15
C LEU A 26 20.99 21.11 4.92
N LYS A 27 21.28 19.93 5.50
CA LYS A 27 22.52 19.69 6.25
C LYS A 27 23.77 19.79 5.36
N MET A 28 23.67 19.34 4.11
CA MET A 28 24.77 19.48 3.14
C MET A 28 25.00 20.93 2.72
N LEU A 29 23.98 21.80 2.81
CA LEU A 29 24.10 23.22 2.49
C LEU A 29 24.74 24.03 3.64
N THR A 30 24.59 23.56 4.89
CA THR A 30 25.06 24.27 6.08
C THR A 30 26.43 23.82 6.58
N SER A 31 26.92 22.66 6.14
CA SER A 31 28.22 22.11 6.54
C SER A 31 29.10 21.82 5.32
N PRO A 32 29.69 22.84 4.67
CA PRO A 32 30.57 22.63 3.52
C PRO A 32 31.87 21.94 3.95
N THR A 33 31.93 20.62 3.78
CA THR A 33 33.17 19.85 3.88
C THR A 33 34.02 20.07 2.62
N THR A 34 35.33 20.29 2.78
CA THR A 34 36.26 20.52 1.67
C THR A 34 36.97 19.25 1.21
N ASN A 35 36.81 18.14 1.95
CA ASN A 35 37.43 16.85 1.65
C ASN A 35 36.52 15.99 0.76
N ILE A 36 37.00 15.61 -0.42
CA ILE A 36 36.25 14.80 -1.41
C ILE A 36 35.75 13.47 -0.83
N ASN A 37 36.53 12.80 0.02
CA ASN A 37 36.12 11.53 0.60
C ASN A 37 34.97 11.69 1.60
N GLU A 38 34.96 12.79 2.35
CA GLU A 38 33.87 13.14 3.27
C GLU A 38 32.62 13.53 2.49
N ILE A 39 32.76 14.31 1.40
CA ILE A 39 31.65 14.65 0.50
C ILE A 39 30.98 13.39 -0.06
N PHE A 40 31.76 12.40 -0.51
CA PHE A 40 31.21 11.14 -1.00
C PHE A 40 30.50 10.34 0.10
N ALA A 41 31.10 10.23 1.29
CA ALA A 41 30.51 9.54 2.43
C ALA A 41 29.19 10.20 2.88
N ASP A 42 29.17 11.53 2.98
CA ASP A 42 27.99 12.32 3.34
C ASP A 42 26.90 12.21 2.27
N SER A 43 27.26 12.26 0.99
CA SER A 43 26.31 12.07 -0.12
C SER A 43 25.69 10.67 -0.10
N PHE A 44 26.49 9.64 0.19
CA PHE A 44 26.00 8.27 0.32
C PHE A 44 25.08 8.11 1.53
N ASN A 45 25.48 8.63 2.70
CA ASN A 45 24.67 8.60 3.92
C ASN A 45 23.36 9.37 3.77
N LEU A 46 23.39 10.52 3.09
CA LEU A 46 22.18 11.27 2.75
C LEU A 46 21.28 10.43 1.85
N THR A 47 21.83 9.82 0.80
CA THR A 47 21.05 8.99 -0.13
C THR A 47 20.40 7.82 0.61
N VAL A 48 21.16 7.09 1.43
CA VAL A 48 20.65 6.00 2.26
C VAL A 48 19.57 6.51 3.21
N GLY A 49 19.77 7.64 3.88
CA GLY A 49 18.78 8.26 4.77
C GLY A 49 17.50 8.67 4.06
N MET A 50 17.61 9.25 2.87
CA MET A 50 16.46 9.60 2.04
C MET A 50 15.69 8.35 1.62
N PHE A 51 16.37 7.26 1.23
CA PHE A 51 15.69 5.99 0.98
C PHE A 51 15.08 5.38 2.25
N LYS A 52 15.79 5.49 3.38
CA LYS A 52 15.39 4.91 4.66
C LYS A 52 14.09 5.53 5.18
N TYR A 53 13.93 6.84 5.07
CA TYR A 53 12.80 7.57 5.65
C TYR A 53 11.86 8.19 4.60
N ASN A 54 12.36 8.89 3.57
CA ASN A 54 11.47 9.52 2.56
C ASN A 54 10.76 8.51 1.66
N LEU A 55 11.33 7.33 1.40
CA LEU A 55 10.63 6.33 0.56
C LEU A 55 9.34 5.83 1.24
N ILE A 56 9.38 5.64 2.56
CA ILE A 56 8.19 5.16 3.29
C ILE A 56 7.20 6.30 3.54
N SER A 57 7.64 7.57 3.55
CA SER A 57 6.72 8.71 3.65
C SER A 57 5.73 8.79 2.47
N ALA A 58 6.08 8.23 1.31
CA ALA A 58 5.16 8.05 0.17
C ALA A 58 3.95 7.15 0.50
N SER A 59 4.04 6.33 1.56
CA SER A 59 2.91 5.54 2.05
C SER A 59 1.78 6.40 2.61
N TRP A 60 2.07 7.61 3.10
CA TRP A 60 1.04 8.54 3.58
C TRP A 60 0.14 8.98 2.44
N ILE A 61 0.73 9.30 1.29
CA ILE A 61 0.00 9.68 0.07
C ILE A 61 -0.84 8.51 -0.42
N THR A 62 -0.22 7.33 -0.51
CA THR A 62 -0.89 6.10 -0.95
C THR A 62 -2.10 5.79 -0.06
N PHE A 63 -1.95 5.94 1.26
CA PHE A 63 -3.01 5.73 2.23
C PHE A 63 -4.16 6.71 2.03
N ILE A 64 -3.88 8.00 1.81
CA ILE A 64 -4.92 9.00 1.57
C ILE A 64 -5.68 8.74 0.28
N ILE A 65 -4.98 8.34 -0.78
CA ILE A 65 -5.61 7.99 -2.06
C ILE A 65 -6.58 6.82 -1.85
N TYR A 66 -6.14 5.74 -1.19
CA TYR A 66 -7.02 4.60 -0.90
C TYR A 66 -8.17 4.95 0.05
N SER A 67 -7.93 5.79 1.05
CA SER A 67 -8.96 6.24 1.98
C SER A 67 -10.03 7.05 1.27
N PHE A 68 -9.63 7.95 0.38
CA PHE A 68 -10.57 8.74 -0.42
C PHE A 68 -11.37 7.85 -1.40
N ASP A 69 -10.70 6.89 -2.04
CA ASP A 69 -11.34 5.92 -2.93
C ASP A 69 -12.33 5.00 -2.17
N PHE A 70 -12.01 4.63 -0.93
CA PHE A 70 -12.88 3.89 -0.02
C PHE A 70 -14.11 4.70 0.42
N VAL A 71 -13.92 5.95 0.85
CA VAL A 71 -15.01 6.84 1.30
C VAL A 71 -15.99 7.12 0.17
N THR A 72 -15.49 7.53 -0.99
CA THR A 72 -16.33 7.80 -2.18
C THR A 72 -17.06 6.56 -2.67
N SER A 73 -16.43 5.38 -2.62
CA SER A 73 -17.09 4.10 -2.90
C SER A 73 -18.17 3.77 -1.87
N THR A 74 -17.97 4.16 -0.61
CA THR A 74 -18.95 3.96 0.45
C THR A 74 -20.17 4.86 0.31
N LEU A 75 -19.96 6.09 -0.15
CA LEU A 75 -20.99 7.08 -0.47
C LEU A 75 -21.66 6.89 -1.84
N ASN A 76 -21.36 5.80 -2.55
CA ASN A 76 -21.86 5.49 -3.89
C ASN A 76 -21.42 6.43 -5.03
N TYR A 77 -20.43 7.31 -4.83
CA TYR A 77 -19.88 8.21 -5.84
C TYR A 77 -18.77 7.58 -6.71
N ASN A 78 -18.60 6.26 -6.68
CA ASN A 78 -17.56 5.54 -7.41
C ASN A 78 -18.15 4.47 -8.35
N THR A 79 -17.31 3.91 -9.23
CA THR A 79 -17.71 2.88 -10.19
C THR A 79 -18.35 1.67 -9.51
N PRO A 80 -19.28 0.95 -10.16
CA PRO A 80 -19.85 -0.28 -9.62
C PRO A 80 -18.80 -1.33 -9.22
N TYR A 81 -17.66 -1.34 -9.91
CA TYR A 81 -16.54 -2.22 -9.59
C TYR A 81 -15.91 -1.85 -8.22
N MET A 82 -15.53 -0.58 -8.02
CA MET A 82 -14.92 -0.13 -6.76
C MET A 82 -15.90 -0.23 -5.59
N ARG A 83 -17.19 0.06 -5.81
CA ARG A 83 -18.23 -0.13 -4.79
C ARG A 83 -18.29 -1.58 -4.31
N LYS A 84 -18.23 -2.56 -5.22
CA LYS A 84 -18.22 -3.98 -4.84
C LYS A 84 -16.91 -4.40 -4.16
N LEU A 85 -15.78 -3.88 -4.62
CA LEU A 85 -14.48 -4.08 -3.99
C LEU A 85 -14.52 -3.63 -2.52
N TYR A 86 -14.83 -2.36 -2.26
CA TYR A 86 -14.77 -1.81 -0.91
C TYR A 86 -15.92 -2.28 -0.03
N LYS A 87 -17.07 -2.67 -0.60
CA LYS A 87 -18.10 -3.40 0.16
C LYS A 87 -17.56 -4.70 0.78
N SER A 88 -16.56 -5.33 0.15
CA SER A 88 -15.98 -6.58 0.66
C SER A 88 -15.03 -6.41 1.86
N CYS A 89 -14.51 -5.21 2.11
CA CYS A 89 -13.64 -4.90 3.26
C CYS A 89 -14.26 -3.88 4.23
N ARG A 90 -15.47 -3.35 3.96
CA ARG A 90 -16.11 -2.31 4.78
C ARG A 90 -16.25 -2.72 6.25
N LEU A 91 -16.68 -3.95 6.53
CA LEU A 91 -16.85 -4.43 7.90
C LEU A 91 -15.51 -4.46 8.64
N GLU A 92 -14.46 -4.98 7.99
CA GLU A 92 -13.12 -5.02 8.58
C GLU A 92 -12.62 -3.60 8.93
N VAL A 93 -12.75 -2.65 7.99
CA VAL A 93 -12.37 -1.24 8.21
C VAL A 93 -13.22 -0.58 9.30
N ALA A 94 -14.53 -0.81 9.31
CA ALA A 94 -15.43 -0.24 10.31
C ALA A 94 -15.14 -0.76 11.71
N THR A 95 -14.93 -2.08 11.86
CA THR A 95 -14.52 -2.69 13.13
C THR A 95 -13.24 -2.06 13.64
N LEU A 96 -12.25 -1.83 12.78
CA LEU A 96 -10.98 -1.24 13.16
C LEU A 96 -11.10 0.23 13.54
N PHE A 97 -11.92 0.99 12.82
CA PHE A 97 -12.22 2.37 13.21
C PHE A 97 -12.88 2.44 14.60
N ILE A 98 -13.84 1.54 14.89
CA ILE A 98 -14.48 1.46 16.21
C ILE A 98 -13.46 1.10 17.29
N ILE A 99 -12.61 0.10 17.05
CA ILE A 99 -11.55 -0.28 17.99
C ILE A 99 -10.59 0.89 18.22
N SER A 100 -10.16 1.59 17.17
CA SER A 100 -9.29 2.77 17.30
C SER A 100 -9.94 3.88 18.13
N LEU A 101 -11.26 4.12 17.97
CA LEU A 101 -11.98 5.07 18.81
C LEU A 101 -12.02 4.63 20.28
N ILE A 102 -12.31 3.36 20.54
CA ILE A 102 -12.30 2.81 21.91
C ILE A 102 -10.90 2.98 22.53
N THR A 103 -9.85 2.60 21.81
CA THR A 103 -8.46 2.76 22.26
C THR A 103 -8.14 4.22 22.53
N PHE A 104 -8.55 5.13 21.66
CA PHE A 104 -8.37 6.57 21.86
C PHE A 104 -9.03 7.05 23.16
N PHE A 105 -10.28 6.66 23.43
CA PHE A 105 -10.97 7.04 24.67
C PHE A 105 -10.31 6.44 25.92
N ILE A 106 -9.82 5.20 25.85
CA ILE A 106 -9.07 4.57 26.94
C ILE A 106 -7.80 5.38 27.24
N PHE A 107 -7.02 5.75 26.22
CA PHE A 107 -5.80 6.55 26.42
C PHE A 107 -6.10 7.96 26.90
N TRP A 108 -7.16 8.59 26.40
CA TRP A 108 -7.60 9.91 26.81
C TRP A 108 -7.95 9.97 28.31
N ASP A 109 -8.60 8.93 28.84
CA ASP A 109 -8.97 8.83 30.25
C ASP A 109 -7.83 8.27 31.13
N SER A 110 -6.88 7.54 30.54
CA SER A 110 -5.76 6.97 31.28
C SER A 110 -4.78 8.04 31.75
N LYS A 111 -4.22 7.85 32.96
CA LYS A 111 -3.06 8.64 33.44
C LYS A 111 -1.73 8.26 32.76
N ASN A 112 -1.76 7.34 31.80
CA ASN A 112 -0.56 6.88 31.11
C ASN A 112 -0.10 7.96 30.13
N THR A 113 1.07 8.53 30.39
CA THR A 113 1.71 9.45 29.44
C THR A 113 2.29 8.65 28.30
N PHE A 114 1.93 9.00 27.06
CA PHE A 114 2.59 8.47 25.87
C PHE A 114 4.10 8.72 25.95
N THR A 115 4.91 7.69 25.70
CA THR A 115 6.39 7.80 25.71
C THR A 115 6.94 7.63 24.31
N ASN A 116 8.21 8.02 24.11
CA ASN A 116 8.91 7.80 22.85
C ASN A 116 9.13 6.31 22.52
N SER A 117 9.05 5.42 23.52
CA SER A 117 9.12 3.97 23.36
C SER A 117 7.77 3.28 23.18
N SER A 118 6.66 4.01 23.31
CA SER A 118 5.33 3.49 23.01
C SER A 118 5.23 3.11 21.54
N VAL A 119 4.63 1.95 21.23
CA VAL A 119 4.44 1.46 19.85
C VAL A 119 2.97 1.27 19.48
N ASP A 120 2.06 1.82 20.27
CA ASP A 120 0.61 1.54 20.20
C ASP A 120 0.03 1.83 18.80
N ILE A 121 0.42 2.95 18.20
CA ILE A 121 -0.05 3.36 16.86
C ILE A 121 0.51 2.41 15.79
N ALA A 122 1.80 2.07 15.87
CA ALA A 122 2.43 1.13 14.94
C ALA A 122 1.82 -0.28 15.04
N MET A 123 1.57 -0.75 16.26
CA MET A 123 0.98 -2.06 16.54
C MET A 123 -0.43 -2.21 15.96
N ALA A 124 -1.24 -1.14 15.96
CA ALA A 124 -2.54 -1.14 15.31
C ALA A 124 -2.42 -1.46 13.81
N GLY A 125 -1.37 -0.95 13.15
CA GLY A 125 -1.07 -1.21 11.73
C GLY A 125 -0.66 -2.66 11.45
N LEU A 126 0.13 -3.30 12.31
CA LEU A 126 0.73 -4.61 11.99
C LEU A 126 -0.29 -5.71 11.66
N SER A 127 -1.46 -5.68 12.30
CA SER A 127 -2.55 -6.63 12.02
C SER A 127 -3.00 -6.59 10.55
N PHE A 128 -3.09 -5.39 9.97
CA PHE A 128 -3.42 -5.16 8.56
C PHE A 128 -2.31 -5.65 7.63
N MET A 129 -1.07 -5.42 8.01
CA MET A 129 0.10 -5.86 7.26
C MET A 129 0.13 -7.39 7.15
N ILE A 130 -0.13 -8.12 8.23
CA ILE A 130 -0.24 -9.59 8.23
C ILE A 130 -1.39 -10.05 7.33
N GLY A 131 -2.57 -9.43 7.47
CA GLY A 131 -3.73 -9.71 6.62
C GLY A 131 -3.44 -9.45 5.12
N ALA A 132 -2.59 -8.47 4.82
CA ALA A 132 -2.18 -8.17 3.46
C ALA A 132 -1.32 -9.28 2.83
N HIS A 133 -0.35 -9.80 3.58
CA HIS A 133 0.48 -10.93 3.14
C HIS A 133 -0.35 -12.18 2.85
N TYR A 134 -1.36 -12.48 3.67
CA TYR A 134 -2.28 -13.56 3.39
C TYR A 134 -3.00 -13.40 2.03
N ASN A 135 -3.35 -12.18 1.65
CA ASN A 135 -3.96 -11.90 0.35
C ASN A 135 -2.96 -12.02 -0.81
N PHE A 136 -1.70 -11.59 -0.64
CA PHE A 136 -0.66 -11.75 -1.67
C PHE A 136 -0.33 -13.23 -1.93
N LEU A 137 -0.36 -14.09 -0.91
CA LEU A 137 -0.16 -15.53 -1.09
C LEU A 137 -1.19 -16.18 -2.03
N LYS A 138 -2.37 -15.57 -2.18
CA LYS A 138 -3.40 -16.05 -3.13
C LYS A 138 -2.93 -15.95 -4.60
N LEU A 139 -1.95 -15.10 -4.92
CA LEU A 139 -1.37 -14.98 -6.26
C LEU A 139 -0.76 -16.29 -6.75
N PHE A 140 -0.15 -17.08 -5.87
CA PHE A 140 0.43 -18.39 -6.21
C PHE A 140 -0.63 -19.38 -6.74
N LYS A 141 -1.87 -19.23 -6.28
CA LYS A 141 -3.01 -20.08 -6.69
C LYS A 141 -3.87 -19.43 -7.77
N PHE A 142 -3.47 -18.25 -8.27
CA PHE A 142 -4.26 -17.49 -9.22
C PHE A 142 -4.23 -18.14 -10.61
N LYS A 143 -5.43 -18.40 -11.14
CA LYS A 143 -5.64 -18.89 -12.51
C LYS A 143 -6.87 -18.26 -13.14
N ILE A 144 -6.86 -18.08 -14.46
CA ILE A 144 -7.99 -17.69 -15.30
C ILE A 144 -8.16 -18.77 -16.36
N GLY A 145 -9.24 -19.56 -16.29
CA GLY A 145 -9.44 -20.68 -17.19
C GLY A 145 -8.28 -21.68 -17.08
N ARG A 146 -7.46 -21.77 -18.13
CA ARG A 146 -6.25 -22.61 -18.14
C ARG A 146 -4.95 -21.85 -17.83
N VAL A 147 -4.97 -20.53 -17.97
CA VAL A 147 -3.78 -19.70 -17.77
C VAL A 147 -3.55 -19.52 -16.28
N LYS A 148 -2.36 -19.89 -15.81
CA LYS A 148 -1.91 -19.65 -14.43
C LYS A 148 -1.14 -18.33 -14.37
N TYR A 149 -1.23 -17.65 -13.24
CA TYR A 149 -0.38 -16.50 -13.00
C TYR A 149 1.09 -16.94 -12.89
N PRO A 150 2.05 -16.18 -13.45
CA PRO A 150 3.45 -16.57 -13.41
C PRO A 150 3.96 -16.64 -11.97
N ILE A 151 4.44 -17.82 -11.56
CA ILE A 151 4.88 -18.07 -10.19
C ILE A 151 6.05 -17.17 -9.79
N LYS A 152 6.95 -16.86 -10.74
CA LYS A 152 8.09 -15.97 -10.53
C LYS A 152 7.65 -14.55 -10.19
N ILE A 153 6.59 -14.05 -10.84
CA ILE A 153 6.05 -12.70 -10.55
C ILE A 153 5.34 -12.71 -9.20
N ALA A 154 4.57 -13.75 -8.87
CA ALA A 154 3.98 -13.89 -7.54
C ALA A 154 5.06 -13.92 -6.45
N ALA A 155 6.13 -14.68 -6.65
CA ALA A 155 7.26 -14.74 -5.72
C ALA A 155 7.95 -13.38 -5.57
N LEU A 156 8.23 -12.69 -6.68
CA LEU A 156 8.85 -11.36 -6.67
C LEU A 156 8.02 -10.36 -5.86
N ILE A 157 6.69 -10.32 -6.08
CA ILE A 157 5.80 -9.43 -5.33
C ILE A 157 5.82 -9.76 -3.84
N ASN A 158 5.72 -11.05 -3.47
CA ASN A 158 5.72 -11.45 -2.06
C ASN A 158 7.07 -11.19 -1.38
N ILE A 159 8.20 -11.45 -2.05
CA ILE A 159 9.54 -11.15 -1.52
C ILE A 159 9.72 -9.64 -1.33
N PHE A 160 9.36 -8.84 -2.32
CA PHE A 160 9.49 -7.39 -2.25
C PHE A 160 8.62 -6.81 -1.11
N MET A 161 7.33 -7.16 -1.07
CA MET A 161 6.44 -6.69 0.01
C MET A 161 6.88 -7.22 1.38
N GLY A 162 7.38 -8.46 1.45
CA GLY A 162 7.91 -9.07 2.66
C GLY A 162 9.15 -8.35 3.18
N ALA A 163 10.07 -7.97 2.30
CA ALA A 163 11.27 -7.20 2.67
C ALA A 163 10.91 -5.82 3.23
N PHE A 164 9.98 -5.10 2.60
CA PHE A 164 9.49 -3.83 3.13
C PHE A 164 8.78 -3.99 4.48
N SER A 165 7.94 -5.02 4.63
CA SER A 165 7.27 -5.30 5.90
C SER A 165 8.26 -5.70 7.00
N PHE A 166 9.30 -6.46 6.68
CA PHE A 166 10.38 -6.76 7.62
C PHE A 166 11.09 -5.50 8.09
N TYR A 167 11.41 -4.59 7.16
CA TYR A 167 12.00 -3.30 7.51
C TYR A 167 11.11 -2.46 8.45
N ILE A 168 9.79 -2.46 8.22
CA ILE A 168 8.81 -1.79 9.11
C ILE A 168 8.78 -2.41 10.51
N ILE A 169 8.94 -3.73 10.62
CA ILE A 169 9.05 -4.42 11.91
C ILE A 169 10.33 -4.01 12.63
N VAL A 170 11.47 -3.93 11.93
CA VAL A 170 12.74 -3.45 12.49
C VAL A 170 12.61 -2.03 13.04
N ILE A 171 12.00 -1.11 12.27
CA ILE A 171 11.70 0.25 12.74
C ILE A 171 10.85 0.23 14.01
N THR A 172 9.78 -0.57 14.04
CA THR A 172 8.89 -0.65 15.20
C THR A 172 9.63 -1.15 16.44
N ASN A 173 10.53 -2.12 16.26
CA ASN A 173 11.38 -2.62 17.35
C ASN A 173 12.39 -1.55 17.82
N ASP A 174 12.98 -0.78 16.91
CA ASP A 174 13.88 0.32 17.27
C ASP A 174 13.16 1.41 18.09
N ILE A 175 11.89 1.69 17.79
CA ILE A 175 11.03 2.56 18.59
C ILE A 175 10.84 1.98 19.99
N ALA A 176 10.45 0.70 20.10
CA ALA A 176 10.26 0.05 21.40
C ALA A 176 11.54 0.03 22.26
N MET A 177 12.72 -0.03 21.62
CA MET A 177 14.03 0.06 22.28
C MET A 177 14.42 1.49 22.71
N GLY A 178 13.59 2.50 22.44
CA GLY A 178 13.86 3.90 22.82
C GLY A 178 14.98 4.56 22.01
N ARG A 179 15.27 4.06 20.80
CA ARG A 179 16.33 4.60 19.92
C ARG A 179 15.97 5.95 19.28
N PHE A 180 14.73 6.36 19.41
CA PHE A 180 14.18 7.58 18.81
C PHE A 180 13.67 8.53 19.89
N ASN A 181 13.80 9.83 19.65
CA ASN A 181 13.12 10.83 20.46
C ASN A 181 11.60 10.80 20.19
N MET A 182 10.82 11.57 20.97
CA MET A 182 9.36 11.58 20.87
C MET A 182 8.87 11.90 19.45
N GLU A 183 9.43 12.93 18.83
CA GLU A 183 9.01 13.38 17.51
C GLU A 183 9.29 12.32 16.42
N GLN A 184 10.50 11.77 16.43
CA GLN A 184 10.92 10.70 15.52
C GLN A 184 10.02 9.47 15.69
N SER A 185 9.72 9.10 16.94
CA SER A 185 8.84 7.98 17.25
C SER A 185 7.44 8.18 16.68
N ILE A 186 6.83 9.35 16.88
CA ILE A 186 5.50 9.66 16.36
C ILE A 186 5.48 9.59 14.82
N TRP A 187 6.46 10.22 14.17
CA TRP A 187 6.53 10.23 12.70
C TRP A 187 6.67 8.80 12.14
N LEU A 188 7.53 7.98 12.75
CA LEU A 188 7.72 6.59 12.33
C LEU A 188 6.47 5.75 12.58
N GLN A 189 5.80 5.92 13.72
CA GLN A 189 4.56 5.20 14.03
C GLN A 189 3.44 5.52 13.04
N ILE A 190 3.26 6.79 12.66
CA ILE A 190 2.31 7.20 11.61
C ILE A 190 2.69 6.52 10.29
N THR A 191 3.98 6.49 9.97
CA THR A 191 4.48 5.85 8.75
C THR A 191 4.22 4.35 8.72
N VAL A 192 4.39 3.65 9.86
CA VAL A 192 4.08 2.22 9.99
C VAL A 192 2.59 1.95 9.74
N ILE A 193 1.69 2.74 10.35
CA ILE A 193 0.25 2.53 10.19
C ILE A 193 -0.22 2.87 8.76
N THR A 194 0.27 3.96 8.15
CA THR A 194 -0.09 4.32 6.76
C THR A 194 0.43 3.31 5.75
N TYR A 195 1.65 2.80 5.94
CA TYR A 195 2.18 1.70 5.15
C TYR A 195 1.30 0.45 5.27
N SER A 196 0.99 0.04 6.49
CA SER A 196 0.23 -1.17 6.76
C SER A 196 -1.18 -1.12 6.16
N LEU A 197 -1.86 0.01 6.28
CA LEU A 197 -3.17 0.24 5.67
C LEU A 197 -3.10 0.28 4.14
N SER A 198 -2.09 0.93 3.57
CA SER A 198 -1.86 0.94 2.12
C SER A 198 -1.60 -0.45 1.55
N LEU A 199 -0.79 -1.25 2.26
CA LEU A 199 -0.51 -2.63 1.91
C LEU A 199 -1.80 -3.47 1.98
N TYR A 200 -2.61 -3.26 3.00
CA TYR A 200 -3.90 -3.94 3.15
C TYR A 200 -4.88 -3.61 2.02
N PHE A 201 -5.11 -2.34 1.71
CA PHE A 201 -6.01 -1.94 0.61
C PHE A 201 -5.54 -2.48 -0.75
N SER A 202 -4.25 -2.36 -1.04
CA SER A 202 -3.68 -2.91 -2.29
C SER A 202 -3.81 -4.44 -2.36
N SER A 203 -3.62 -5.14 -1.25
CA SER A 203 -3.81 -6.59 -1.18
C SER A 203 -5.28 -7.00 -1.36
N LYS A 204 -6.23 -6.22 -0.84
CA LYS A 204 -7.67 -6.45 -1.03
C LYS A 204 -8.07 -6.23 -2.49
N TYR A 205 -7.53 -5.21 -3.14
CA TYR A 205 -7.68 -5.02 -4.58
C TYR A 205 -7.21 -6.27 -5.35
N ILE A 206 -6.00 -6.76 -5.06
CA ILE A 206 -5.47 -7.98 -5.69
C ILE A 206 -6.35 -9.20 -5.39
N SER A 207 -6.76 -9.40 -4.14
CA SER A 207 -7.64 -10.52 -3.78
C SER A 207 -8.98 -10.45 -4.50
N TYR A 208 -9.51 -9.25 -4.73
CA TYR A 208 -10.75 -9.06 -5.47
C TYR A 208 -10.58 -9.32 -6.98
N VAL A 209 -9.46 -8.91 -7.58
CA VAL A 209 -9.10 -9.29 -8.95
C VAL A 209 -8.95 -10.81 -9.08
N ILE A 210 -8.33 -11.46 -8.09
CA ILE A 210 -8.19 -12.91 -8.03
C ILE A 210 -9.57 -13.59 -7.97
N LYS A 211 -10.53 -13.01 -7.24
CA LYS A 211 -11.89 -13.55 -7.10
C LYS A 211 -12.72 -13.37 -8.37
N THR A 212 -12.77 -12.16 -8.90
CA THR A 212 -13.64 -11.79 -10.04
C THR A 212 -13.02 -12.16 -11.40
N LYS A 213 -11.69 -12.25 -11.46
CA LYS A 213 -10.86 -12.37 -12.67
C LYS A 213 -11.00 -11.16 -13.61
N THR A 214 -11.48 -10.04 -13.10
CA THR A 214 -11.66 -8.80 -13.85
C THR A 214 -10.87 -7.69 -13.18
N LEU A 215 -10.35 -6.75 -13.97
CA LEU A 215 -9.75 -5.51 -13.49
C LEU A 215 -10.78 -4.38 -13.59
N GLY A 216 -10.63 -3.38 -12.74
CA GLY A 216 -11.40 -2.15 -12.80
C GLY A 216 -10.51 -0.99 -12.35
N VAL A 217 -10.72 0.17 -12.94
CA VAL A 217 -9.94 1.38 -12.65
C VAL A 217 -10.76 2.29 -11.74
N SER A 218 -10.12 2.86 -10.73
CA SER A 218 -10.74 3.91 -9.91
C SER A 218 -10.70 5.22 -10.72
N PRO A 219 -11.84 5.89 -10.95
CA PRO A 219 -11.86 7.20 -11.59
C PRO A 219 -11.04 8.23 -10.81
N ILE A 220 -11.00 8.11 -9.49
CA ILE A 220 -10.27 8.99 -8.57
C ILE A 220 -8.77 8.83 -8.78
N ILE A 221 -8.27 7.59 -8.78
CA ILE A 221 -6.86 7.32 -9.06
C ILE A 221 -6.52 7.81 -10.46
N LEU A 222 -7.39 7.55 -11.45
CA LEU A 222 -7.21 8.01 -12.82
C LEU A 222 -7.13 9.55 -12.91
N GLU A 223 -7.97 10.27 -12.18
CA GLU A 223 -7.99 11.74 -12.16
C GLU A 223 -6.75 12.33 -11.49
N ILE A 224 -6.32 11.76 -10.35
CA ILE A 224 -5.06 12.15 -9.68
C ILE A 224 -3.91 12.01 -10.67
N LEU A 225 -3.81 10.82 -11.25
CA LEU A 225 -2.80 10.49 -12.23
C LEU A 225 -2.84 11.49 -13.40
N LYS A 226 -3.98 11.70 -14.06
CA LYS A 226 -4.12 12.70 -15.14
C LYS A 226 -3.66 14.10 -14.72
N SER A 227 -3.92 14.51 -13.48
CA SER A 227 -3.55 15.83 -12.96
C SER A 227 -2.04 16.04 -12.79
N LEU A 228 -1.26 14.95 -12.77
CA LEU A 228 0.21 14.97 -12.68
C LEU A 228 0.89 15.20 -14.04
N LYS A 229 0.14 15.23 -15.15
CA LYS A 229 0.64 15.47 -16.53
C LYS A 229 1.98 14.77 -16.80
N PRO A 230 2.12 13.45 -16.64
CA PRO A 230 3.34 12.80 -17.04
C PRO A 230 3.49 12.96 -18.55
N ASN A 231 4.72 13.13 -19.03
CA ASN A 231 5.01 13.32 -20.45
C ASN A 231 4.74 12.05 -21.31
N ASN A 232 4.02 11.06 -20.78
CA ASN A 232 3.79 9.76 -21.40
C ASN A 232 2.32 9.31 -21.31
N ASN A 233 1.89 8.51 -22.30
CA ASN A 233 0.53 7.99 -22.42
C ASN A 233 0.19 6.87 -21.41
N MET A 234 0.92 6.76 -20.29
CA MET A 234 0.78 5.69 -19.30
C MET A 234 -0.67 5.49 -18.82
N TYR A 235 -1.47 6.56 -18.77
CA TYR A 235 -2.85 6.50 -18.31
C TYR A 235 -3.82 5.90 -19.32
N GLU A 236 -3.67 6.28 -20.59
CA GLU A 236 -4.43 5.63 -21.65
C GLU A 236 -4.03 4.16 -21.75
N ASP A 237 -2.75 3.85 -21.58
CA ASP A 237 -2.23 2.49 -21.64
C ASP A 237 -2.74 1.63 -20.47
N LEU A 238 -2.87 2.20 -19.27
CA LEU A 238 -3.47 1.51 -18.12
C LEU A 238 -4.95 1.21 -18.37
N ALA A 239 -5.72 2.17 -18.88
CA ALA A 239 -7.14 2.00 -19.21
C ALA A 239 -7.32 0.96 -20.33
N LYS A 240 -6.56 1.08 -21.42
CA LYS A 240 -6.51 0.09 -22.52
C LYS A 240 -6.12 -1.30 -22.00
N GLY A 241 -5.14 -1.36 -21.09
CA GLY A 241 -4.69 -2.60 -20.46
C GLY A 241 -5.79 -3.32 -19.68
N VAL A 242 -6.64 -2.57 -18.97
CA VAL A 242 -7.79 -3.12 -18.23
C VAL A 242 -8.82 -3.74 -19.19
N ASP A 243 -9.12 -3.07 -20.30
CA ASP A 243 -10.07 -3.59 -21.30
C ASP A 243 -9.53 -4.83 -22.00
N ILE A 244 -8.25 -4.82 -22.39
CA ILE A 244 -7.56 -5.97 -22.99
C ILE A 244 -7.57 -7.16 -22.02
N TRP A 245 -7.25 -6.92 -20.74
CA TRP A 245 -7.29 -7.96 -19.71
C TRP A 245 -8.68 -8.56 -19.56
N ASN A 246 -9.70 -7.71 -19.43
CA ASN A 246 -11.09 -8.14 -19.23
C ASN A 246 -11.63 -8.91 -20.44
N LYS A 247 -11.25 -8.53 -21.66
CA LYS A 247 -11.58 -9.27 -22.89
C LYS A 247 -10.92 -10.66 -22.88
N LYS A 248 -9.60 -10.72 -22.72
CA LYS A 248 -8.85 -12.00 -22.67
C LYS A 248 -9.33 -12.93 -21.55
N SER A 249 -9.65 -12.37 -20.38
CA SER A 249 -10.18 -13.14 -19.25
C SER A 249 -11.53 -13.80 -19.56
N ARG A 250 -12.42 -13.11 -20.29
CA ARG A 250 -13.70 -13.66 -20.75
C ARG A 250 -13.50 -14.78 -21.78
N GLU A 251 -12.62 -14.57 -22.75
CA GLU A 251 -12.28 -15.56 -23.78
C GLU A 251 -11.74 -16.85 -23.14
N GLU A 252 -10.77 -16.75 -22.23
CA GLU A 252 -10.19 -17.91 -21.54
C GLU A 252 -11.21 -18.67 -20.68
N LYS A 253 -12.11 -17.94 -20.00
CA LYS A 253 -13.23 -18.56 -19.25
C LYS A 253 -14.17 -19.32 -20.18
N ALA A 254 -14.51 -18.76 -21.34
CA ALA A 254 -15.38 -19.40 -22.32
C ALA A 254 -14.73 -20.66 -22.90
N ILE A 255 -13.45 -20.59 -23.28
CA ILE A 255 -12.66 -21.71 -23.79
C ILE A 255 -12.55 -22.82 -22.74
N ALA A 256 -12.30 -22.48 -21.48
CA ALA A 256 -12.22 -23.45 -20.39
C ALA A 256 -13.57 -24.17 -20.17
N SER A 257 -14.67 -23.41 -20.14
CA SER A 257 -16.02 -23.93 -19.95
C SER A 257 -16.46 -24.83 -21.10
N SER A 258 -16.15 -24.47 -22.35
CA SER A 258 -16.42 -25.28 -23.54
C SER A 258 -15.71 -26.63 -23.49
N LYS A 259 -14.41 -26.67 -23.15
CA LYS A 259 -13.70 -27.96 -23.01
C LYS A 259 -14.22 -28.80 -21.84
N LEU A 260 -14.64 -28.17 -20.74
CA LEU A 260 -15.25 -28.90 -19.63
C LEU A 260 -16.57 -29.57 -20.05
N ARG A 261 -17.45 -28.84 -20.76
CA ARG A 261 -18.70 -29.40 -21.31
C ARG A 261 -18.43 -30.56 -22.27
N LYS A 262 -17.46 -30.42 -23.19
CA LYS A 262 -17.05 -31.49 -24.12
C LYS A 262 -16.50 -32.73 -23.40
N ARG A 263 -15.77 -32.56 -22.30
CA ARG A 263 -15.29 -33.69 -21.48
C ARG A 263 -16.43 -34.39 -20.76
N ASN A 264 -17.36 -33.62 -20.19
CA ASN A 264 -18.49 -34.17 -19.45
C ASN A 264 -19.48 -34.90 -20.36
N SER A 265 -19.72 -34.40 -21.58
CA SER A 265 -20.57 -35.09 -22.56
C SER A 265 -19.94 -36.40 -23.04
N LYS A 266 -18.62 -36.45 -23.27
CA LYS A 266 -17.90 -37.70 -23.58
C LYS A 266 -17.94 -38.72 -22.44
N LYS A 267 -17.81 -38.27 -21.18
CA LYS A 267 -17.95 -39.14 -20.02
C LYS A 267 -19.36 -39.72 -19.88
N ARG A 268 -20.41 -38.93 -20.14
CA ARG A 268 -21.80 -39.39 -20.13
C ARG A 268 -22.12 -40.42 -21.22
N LYS A 269 -21.48 -40.35 -22.39
CA LYS A 269 -21.65 -41.34 -23.47
C LYS A 269 -20.91 -42.67 -23.25
N ARG A 270 -20.04 -42.76 -22.24
CA ARG A 270 -19.26 -43.96 -21.90
C ARG A 270 -19.79 -44.70 -20.67
N LYS A 271 -20.78 -44.13 -19.99
CA LYS A 271 -21.61 -44.80 -18.98
C LYS A 271 -22.89 -45.24 -19.66
#